data_AF-A0A2G3AB69-F1
#
_entry.id   AF-A0A2G3AB69-F1
#
_cell.length_a   1.000
_cell.length_b   1.000
_cell.length_c   1.000
_cell.angle_alpha   90.00
_cell.angle_beta   90.00
_cell.angle_gamma   90.00
#
_symmetry.space_group_name_H-M   'P 1'
#
loop_
_entity.id
_entity.type
_entity.pdbx_description
1 polymer ?
#
loop_
_entity_poly.entity_id
_entity_poly.type
_entity_poly.pdbx_seq_one_letter_code
_entity_poly.pdbx_strand_id
1 'polypeptide(L)'
;YRNAIKDLSMGLSIDSANIECLYLRASCYHAIGLYKEAVKDYDSALDLELDSMEKFVLQCLAFYQKEIALYTASKINSEFCWFDIDGDIDPLFKEYWCKRLHPKNVCEKVYRQPPLKESLKKGKQRKQEFTFTKQRTTLLQAADSIGRNIQYHCPGFLHNKRQHRMAGLAAIEIAQKVSKAWRALQAEWRNSTKGTTKSGKRLRRREKLNSISLNRGGAGCSTSSSSETSTSYSLIDDRSTGRSMMSWNHLYSLAVKWRQISEPCDPVVWINKLSEEFNTGFGSHTPLVLGQAKVVRYYPNFQRTLTVAKAVIKEKKSVYNKEDKIIDLYEQQKLQEIMAAESCSDLYRVVGQDFWLATWCNSTALEGKRLEGTRITVVKMGEIGYDCAIRTPCTPARWDDFDVEMTSAWEALCDAYCGENYGSTDFDVLETVRDAVLRMTYYWYNFMPLSRGTAVVGFIVLLGLLLAANMEYTGSIPKGLQVDWEAILEFDPSSFVDSVKRWLYPSLKVGTSWKNYPDVTSTFETTGSVVAALSTYSD
;
A
#
# COMPACT_ATOMS: atom_id res chain seq x y z
N TYR A 1 -9.74 20.21 5.75
CA TYR A 1 -8.57 21.07 6.07
C TYR A 1 -8.95 22.52 6.35
N ARG A 2 -9.10 23.45 5.38
CA ARG A 2 -9.32 24.89 5.69
C ARG A 2 -10.45 25.17 6.70
N ASN A 3 -11.63 24.54 6.52
CA ASN A 3 -12.75 24.69 7.45
C ASN A 3 -12.40 24.14 8.84
N ALA A 4 -11.92 22.89 8.92
CA ALA A 4 -11.46 22.31 10.18
C ALA A 4 -10.40 23.16 10.91
N ILE A 5 -9.51 23.87 10.20
CA ILE A 5 -8.55 24.80 10.85
C ILE A 5 -9.28 25.95 11.55
N LYS A 6 -10.36 26.48 10.97
CA LYS A 6 -11.23 27.48 11.61
C LYS A 6 -11.91 26.89 12.84
N ASP A 7 -12.51 25.72 12.70
CA ASP A 7 -13.32 25.07 13.75
C ASP A 7 -12.44 24.67 14.95
N LEU A 8 -11.27 24.08 14.70
CA LEU A 8 -10.27 23.72 15.72
C LEU A 8 -9.61 24.96 16.34
N SER A 9 -9.49 26.07 15.61
CA SER A 9 -9.04 27.35 16.19
C SER A 9 -10.10 27.99 17.08
N MET A 10 -11.38 27.75 16.82
CA MET A 10 -12.46 28.16 17.72
C MET A 10 -12.45 27.30 18.99
N GLY A 11 -12.23 25.98 18.87
CA GLY A 11 -11.96 25.11 20.03
C GLY A 11 -10.81 25.61 20.89
N LEU A 12 -9.67 25.94 20.27
CA LEU A 12 -8.48 26.51 20.94
C LEU A 12 -8.64 27.95 21.46
N SER A 13 -9.79 28.60 21.17
CA SER A 13 -10.16 29.88 21.81
C SER A 13 -11.04 29.70 23.06
N ILE A 14 -11.54 28.47 23.30
CA ILE A 14 -12.31 28.08 24.48
C ILE A 14 -11.41 27.32 25.47
N ASP A 15 -10.63 26.36 24.97
CA ASP A 15 -9.61 25.62 25.71
C ASP A 15 -8.29 25.65 24.93
N SER A 16 -7.36 26.52 25.33
CA SER A 16 -6.07 26.69 24.65
C SER A 16 -5.09 25.54 24.89
N ALA A 17 -5.35 24.67 25.88
CA ALA A 17 -4.54 23.49 26.19
C ALA A 17 -5.08 22.20 25.54
N ASN A 18 -6.08 22.33 24.67
CA ASN A 18 -6.76 21.18 24.07
C ASN A 18 -5.86 20.40 23.09
N ILE A 19 -5.24 19.32 23.59
CA ILE A 19 -4.30 18.50 22.81
C ILE A 19 -4.89 17.95 21.50
N GLU A 20 -6.18 17.55 21.50
CA GLU A 20 -6.84 17.07 20.28
C GLU A 20 -6.92 18.18 19.24
N CYS A 21 -7.34 19.37 19.64
CA CYS A 21 -7.44 20.50 18.71
C CYS A 21 -6.06 20.97 18.24
N LEU A 22 -5.02 20.97 19.09
CA LEU A 22 -3.63 21.24 18.69
C LEU A 22 -3.14 20.21 17.66
N TYR A 23 -3.21 18.91 17.98
CA TYR A 23 -2.74 17.83 17.11
C TYR A 23 -3.50 17.80 15.77
N LEU A 24 -4.82 17.93 15.78
CA LEU A 24 -5.65 17.94 14.57
C LEU A 24 -5.44 19.21 13.75
N ARG A 25 -5.23 20.38 14.36
CA ARG A 25 -4.98 21.61 13.62
C ARG A 25 -3.58 21.61 13.01
N ALA A 26 -2.57 21.11 13.74
CA ALA A 26 -1.24 20.84 13.23
C ALA A 26 -1.27 19.87 12.03
N SER A 27 -2.04 18.78 12.13
CA SER A 27 -2.28 17.83 11.04
C SER A 27 -2.93 18.50 9.83
N CYS A 28 -3.89 19.39 10.06
CA CYS A 28 -4.53 20.15 8.99
C CYS A 28 -3.59 21.15 8.31
N TYR A 29 -2.74 21.86 9.08
CA TYR A 29 -1.74 22.78 8.57
C TYR A 29 -0.67 22.05 7.76
N HIS A 30 -0.19 20.90 8.25
CA HIS A 30 0.76 20.02 7.58
C HIS A 30 0.22 19.60 6.20
N ALA A 31 -1.02 19.09 6.13
CA ALA A 31 -1.63 18.66 4.87
C ALA A 31 -1.73 19.78 3.81
N ILE A 32 -1.89 21.05 4.20
CA ILE A 32 -1.96 22.19 3.26
C ILE A 32 -0.65 22.96 3.08
N GLY A 33 0.48 22.44 3.58
CA GLY A 33 1.80 23.03 3.38
C GLY A 33 2.14 24.24 4.27
N LEU A 34 1.36 24.50 5.32
CA LEU A 34 1.61 25.52 6.33
C LEU A 34 2.49 24.95 7.45
N TYR A 35 3.72 24.55 7.09
CA TYR A 35 4.62 23.79 7.96
C TYR A 35 5.07 24.56 9.21
N LYS A 36 5.11 25.89 9.17
CA LYS A 36 5.47 26.71 10.35
C LYS A 36 4.38 26.64 11.42
N GLU A 37 3.14 26.77 10.98
CA GLU A 37 1.94 26.70 11.82
C GLU A 37 1.74 25.28 12.33
N ALA A 38 1.99 24.27 11.49
CA ALA A 38 1.98 22.86 11.88
C ALA A 38 3.01 22.54 12.97
N VAL A 39 4.28 22.91 12.78
CA VAL A 39 5.34 22.65 13.76
C VAL A 39 5.04 23.36 15.08
N LYS A 40 4.56 24.62 15.05
CA LYS A 40 4.17 25.35 16.27
C LYS A 40 3.08 24.62 17.06
N ASP A 41 2.03 24.14 16.41
CA ASP A 41 0.93 23.45 17.08
C ASP A 41 1.34 22.04 17.58
N TYR A 42 2.23 21.33 16.87
CA TYR A 42 2.82 20.07 17.39
C TYR A 42 3.73 20.32 18.60
N ASP A 43 4.57 21.35 18.58
CA ASP A 43 5.39 21.74 19.73
C ASP A 43 4.51 22.06 20.93
N SER A 44 3.46 22.88 20.71
CA SER A 44 2.47 23.22 21.74
C SER A 44 1.75 22.00 22.32
N ALA A 45 1.60 20.91 21.55
CA ALA A 45 0.99 19.65 22.03
C ALA A 45 1.99 18.77 22.80
N LEU A 46 3.28 18.82 22.43
CA LEU A 46 4.37 18.10 23.11
C LEU A 46 4.73 18.73 24.47
N ASP A 47 4.58 20.05 24.60
CA ASP A 47 4.88 20.80 25.82
C ASP A 47 3.76 20.71 26.90
N LEU A 48 2.68 19.96 26.66
CA LEU A 48 1.58 19.80 27.63
C LEU A 48 1.91 18.76 28.72
N GLU A 49 1.64 19.10 29.97
CA GLU A 49 1.44 18.12 31.04
C GLU A 49 0.07 17.46 30.89
N LEU A 50 -0.01 16.13 31.04
CA LEU A 50 -1.22 15.36 30.77
C LEU A 50 -1.68 14.51 31.96
N ASP A 51 -2.99 14.44 32.09
CA ASP A 51 -3.78 13.69 33.08
C ASP A 51 -4.13 12.24 32.65
N SER A 52 -3.99 11.90 31.36
CA SER A 52 -4.42 10.59 30.84
C SER A 52 -3.49 9.97 29.78
N MET A 53 -3.41 8.63 29.81
CA MET A 53 -2.63 7.83 28.86
C MET A 53 -3.20 7.89 27.42
N GLU A 54 -4.50 8.14 27.26
CA GLU A 54 -5.12 8.30 25.93
C GLU A 54 -4.63 9.58 25.25
N LYS A 55 -4.59 10.70 25.99
CA LYS A 55 -4.01 11.96 25.51
C LYS A 55 -2.50 11.80 25.24
N PHE A 56 -1.78 11.00 26.02
CA PHE A 56 -0.34 10.74 25.80
C PHE A 56 -0.03 10.08 24.44
N VAL A 57 -0.95 9.27 23.88
CA VAL A 57 -0.81 8.75 22.51
C VAL A 57 -0.79 9.88 21.48
N LEU A 58 -1.50 10.98 21.72
CA LEU A 58 -1.50 12.15 20.83
C LEU A 58 -0.17 12.92 20.88
N GLN A 59 0.55 12.93 22.01
CA GLN A 59 1.91 13.47 22.08
C GLN A 59 2.90 12.61 21.30
N CYS A 60 2.83 11.28 21.49
CA CYS A 60 3.60 10.33 20.70
C CYS A 60 3.35 10.54 19.20
N LEU A 61 2.10 10.72 18.77
CA LEU A 61 1.77 11.04 17.38
C LEU A 61 2.29 12.43 16.95
N ALA A 62 2.10 13.48 17.76
CA ALA A 62 2.57 14.84 17.46
C ALA A 62 4.08 14.88 17.19
N PHE A 63 4.88 14.09 17.92
CA PHE A 63 6.29 13.89 17.65
C PHE A 63 6.54 13.40 16.21
N TYR A 64 5.95 12.26 15.81
CA TYR A 64 6.22 11.70 14.48
C TYR A 64 5.70 12.62 13.37
N GLN A 65 4.51 13.21 13.53
CA GLN A 65 3.96 14.10 12.51
C GLN A 65 4.74 15.42 12.38
N LYS A 66 5.35 15.93 13.46
CA LYS A 66 6.29 17.06 13.41
C LYS A 66 7.51 16.72 12.54
N GLU A 67 8.12 15.55 12.74
CA GLU A 67 9.31 15.16 11.96
C GLU A 67 8.96 14.94 10.48
N ILE A 68 7.82 14.31 10.16
CA ILE A 68 7.36 14.17 8.77
C ILE A 68 7.00 15.53 8.15
N ALA A 69 6.49 16.49 8.93
CA ALA A 69 6.29 17.86 8.48
C ALA A 69 7.62 18.59 8.18
N LEU A 70 8.64 18.40 9.02
CA LEU A 70 10.00 18.92 8.78
C LEU A 70 10.66 18.29 7.54
N TYR A 71 10.54 16.96 7.38
CA TYR A 71 11.00 16.23 6.20
C TYR A 71 10.34 16.78 4.92
N THR A 72 9.02 16.84 4.88
CA THR A 72 8.25 17.34 3.71
C THR A 72 8.59 18.80 3.41
N ALA A 73 8.75 19.64 4.45
CA ALA A 73 9.21 21.02 4.30
C ALA A 73 10.66 21.13 3.78
N SER A 74 11.53 20.15 4.06
CA SER A 74 12.91 20.13 3.58
C SER A 74 12.99 19.87 2.07
N LYS A 75 12.15 18.92 1.58
CA LYS A 75 11.98 18.47 0.18
C LYS A 75 11.09 19.38 -0.67
N ILE A 76 10.54 20.47 -0.10
CA ILE A 76 9.46 21.26 -0.73
C ILE A 76 9.81 21.85 -2.11
N ASN A 77 11.09 22.18 -2.33
CA ASN A 77 11.61 22.70 -3.61
C ASN A 77 12.34 21.63 -4.45
N SER A 78 12.44 20.39 -3.96
CA SER A 78 12.99 19.26 -4.73
C SER A 78 11.94 18.75 -5.71
N GLU A 79 12.40 18.17 -6.82
CA GLU A 79 11.51 17.45 -7.74
C GLU A 79 10.77 16.33 -6.99
N PHE A 80 9.49 16.10 -7.31
CA PHE A 80 8.66 15.11 -6.62
C PHE A 80 9.07 13.66 -6.92
N CYS A 81 10.02 13.41 -7.84
CA CYS A 81 10.68 12.11 -7.95
C CYS A 81 11.58 11.79 -6.74
N TRP A 82 12.10 12.79 -6.04
CA TRP A 82 13.00 12.63 -4.87
C TRP A 82 12.29 12.69 -3.51
N PHE A 83 10.97 12.57 -3.48
CA PHE A 83 10.20 12.38 -2.25
C PHE A 83 10.05 10.88 -2.01
N ASP A 84 10.74 10.35 -0.99
CA ASP A 84 10.79 8.92 -0.67
C ASP A 84 10.90 8.74 0.86
N ILE A 85 9.74 8.54 1.52
CA ILE A 85 9.73 8.29 2.98
C ILE A 85 10.40 6.94 3.30
N ASP A 86 10.32 5.95 2.42
CA ASP A 86 10.83 4.61 2.68
C ASP A 86 12.35 4.52 2.56
N GLY A 87 12.96 5.33 1.70
CA GLY A 87 14.42 5.50 1.57
C GLY A 87 15.02 6.55 2.52
N ASP A 88 14.40 7.73 2.68
CA ASP A 88 14.99 8.84 3.47
C ASP A 88 14.75 8.74 4.99
N ILE A 89 13.68 8.06 5.44
CA ILE A 89 13.34 7.99 6.87
C ILE A 89 13.77 6.66 7.47
N ASP A 90 14.40 6.75 8.64
CA ASP A 90 14.97 5.64 9.39
C ASP A 90 13.96 4.50 9.67
N PRO A 91 14.37 3.21 9.53
CA PRO A 91 13.51 2.05 9.77
C PRO A 91 12.88 2.00 11.17
N LEU A 92 13.63 2.35 12.23
CA LEU A 92 13.15 2.37 13.62
C LEU A 92 12.13 3.49 13.83
N PHE A 93 12.36 4.67 13.24
CA PHE A 93 11.37 5.76 13.25
C PHE A 93 10.06 5.31 12.60
N LYS A 94 10.13 4.76 11.37
CA LYS A 94 8.93 4.32 10.62
C LYS A 94 8.15 3.25 11.39
N GLU A 95 8.85 2.32 12.01
CA GLU A 95 8.25 1.25 12.79
C GLU A 95 7.54 1.77 14.04
N TYR A 96 8.20 2.63 14.82
CA TYR A 96 7.62 3.22 16.03
C TYR A 96 6.44 4.15 15.69
N TRP A 97 6.50 4.88 14.58
CA TRP A 97 5.37 5.67 14.06
C TRP A 97 4.18 4.78 13.66
N CYS A 98 4.42 3.67 12.95
CA CYS A 98 3.40 2.69 12.59
C CYS A 98 2.76 2.03 13.82
N LYS A 99 3.58 1.57 14.77
CA LYS A 99 3.16 0.92 16.02
C LYS A 99 2.62 1.91 17.07
N ARG A 100 2.73 3.23 16.83
CA ARG A 100 2.35 4.32 17.75
C ARG A 100 3.05 4.27 19.11
N LEU A 101 4.31 3.86 19.12
CA LEU A 101 5.11 3.70 20.35
C LEU A 101 5.62 5.03 20.89
N HIS A 102 6.04 5.05 22.16
CA HIS A 102 6.67 6.20 22.79
C HIS A 102 8.00 6.54 22.07
N PRO A 103 8.20 7.79 21.62
CA PRO A 103 9.38 8.17 20.83
C PRO A 103 10.73 8.19 21.58
N LYS A 104 10.83 7.74 22.84
CA LYS A 104 12.08 7.80 23.62
C LYS A 104 13.25 7.12 22.89
N ASN A 105 13.09 5.85 22.53
CA ASN A 105 14.13 5.07 21.84
C ASN A 105 14.48 5.67 20.46
N VAL A 106 13.54 6.36 19.82
CA VAL A 106 13.74 7.06 18.54
C VAL A 106 14.54 8.36 18.76
N CYS A 107 14.27 9.12 19.82
CA CYS A 107 15.05 10.31 20.19
C CYS A 107 16.51 9.99 20.52
N GLU A 108 16.76 8.82 21.12
CA GLU A 108 18.08 8.37 21.55
C GLU A 108 18.91 7.77 20.41
N LYS A 109 18.28 7.25 19.35
CA LYS A 109 18.94 6.47 18.29
C LYS A 109 18.84 7.06 16.87
N VAL A 110 17.85 7.91 16.58
CA VAL A 110 17.56 8.39 15.23
C VAL A 110 17.84 9.88 15.08
N TYR A 111 18.51 10.26 13.99
CA TYR A 111 18.79 11.65 13.66
C TYR A 111 17.49 12.43 13.38
N ARG A 112 17.34 13.58 14.04
CA ARG A 112 16.14 14.44 13.96
C ARG A 112 16.07 15.19 12.63
N GLN A 113 14.86 15.34 12.10
CA GLN A 113 14.65 16.02 10.82
C GLN A 113 15.05 17.51 10.92
N PRO A 114 15.67 18.07 9.86
CA PRO A 114 16.29 19.39 9.94
C PRO A 114 15.24 20.48 10.23
N PRO A 115 15.52 21.43 11.14
CA PRO A 115 14.57 22.47 11.50
C PRO A 115 14.25 23.37 10.31
N LEU A 116 13.03 23.93 10.29
CA LEU A 116 12.53 24.77 9.20
C LEU A 116 13.57 25.81 8.75
N LYS A 117 13.86 25.83 7.44
CA LYS A 117 14.75 26.81 6.78
C LYS A 117 14.28 28.23 7.10
N GLU A 118 15.20 29.20 7.22
CA GLU A 118 14.87 30.57 7.65
C GLU A 118 13.77 31.24 6.82
N SER A 119 13.71 30.98 5.52
CA SER A 119 12.68 31.49 4.61
C SER A 119 11.27 31.06 5.03
N LEU A 120 11.11 29.82 5.52
CA LEU A 120 9.87 29.29 6.08
C LEU A 120 9.59 29.90 7.46
N LYS A 121 10.59 29.96 8.36
CA LYS A 121 10.46 30.56 9.70
C LYS A 121 10.02 32.03 9.65
N LYS A 122 10.62 32.84 8.77
CA LYS A 122 10.39 34.28 8.63
C LYS A 122 9.07 34.63 7.92
N GLY A 123 8.22 33.64 7.61
CA GLY A 123 6.97 33.86 6.88
C GLY A 123 7.17 34.29 5.42
N LYS A 124 8.41 34.33 4.94
CA LYS A 124 8.79 34.67 3.55
C LYS A 124 8.62 33.48 2.59
N GLN A 125 7.64 32.61 2.86
CA GLN A 125 6.92 32.03 1.75
C GLN A 125 6.27 33.20 1.00
N ARG A 126 6.70 33.45 -0.25
CA ARG A 126 5.66 33.69 -1.26
C ARG A 126 4.72 32.51 -1.10
N LYS A 127 3.43 32.74 -0.81
CA LYS A 127 2.41 31.71 -1.03
C LYS A 127 2.71 31.15 -2.42
N GLN A 128 2.87 29.83 -2.55
CA GLN A 128 2.82 29.23 -3.87
C GLN A 128 1.36 29.29 -4.32
N GLU A 129 0.96 30.49 -4.76
CA GLU A 129 -0.38 30.75 -5.29
C GLU A 129 -0.55 29.82 -6.48
N PHE A 130 -1.41 28.82 -6.29
CA PHE A 130 -1.53 27.72 -7.22
C PHE A 130 -2.18 28.22 -8.51
N THR A 131 -1.34 28.68 -9.44
CA THR A 131 -1.82 29.27 -10.69
C THR A 131 -2.44 28.17 -11.54
N PHE A 132 -3.74 28.27 -11.74
CA PHE A 132 -4.53 27.43 -12.64
C PHE A 132 -4.21 27.74 -14.10
N THR A 133 -3.07 27.22 -14.58
CA THR A 133 -2.76 27.19 -16.02
C THR A 133 -3.71 26.22 -16.73
N LYS A 134 -3.96 26.41 -18.03
CA LYS A 134 -4.82 25.51 -18.82
C LYS A 134 -4.43 24.03 -18.65
N GLN A 135 -3.13 23.73 -18.69
CA GLN A 135 -2.60 22.38 -18.46
C GLN A 135 -2.94 21.85 -17.07
N ARG A 136 -2.67 22.62 -16.01
CA ARG A 136 -3.01 22.22 -14.62
C ARG A 136 -4.50 22.00 -14.44
N THR A 137 -5.34 22.88 -14.96
CA THR A 137 -6.81 22.74 -14.87
C THR A 137 -7.30 21.48 -15.58
N THR A 138 -6.86 21.22 -16.82
CA THR A 138 -7.23 20.01 -17.55
C THR A 138 -6.74 18.73 -16.85
N LEU A 139 -5.50 18.71 -16.35
CA LEU A 139 -4.96 17.56 -15.63
C LEU A 139 -5.68 17.30 -14.30
N LEU A 140 -6.00 18.36 -13.55
CA LEU A 140 -6.76 18.25 -12.30
C LEU A 140 -8.21 17.80 -12.54
N GLN A 141 -8.86 18.24 -13.62
CA GLN A 141 -10.20 17.77 -13.99
C GLN A 141 -10.20 16.28 -14.36
N ALA A 142 -9.19 15.81 -15.12
CA ALA A 142 -9.02 14.39 -15.40
C ALA A 142 -8.77 13.57 -14.13
N ALA A 143 -7.88 14.06 -13.26
CA ALA A 143 -7.56 13.42 -11.98
C ALA A 143 -8.75 13.38 -11.01
N ASP A 144 -9.52 14.46 -10.87
CA ASP A 144 -10.73 14.48 -10.04
C ASP A 144 -11.83 13.58 -10.64
N SER A 145 -11.82 13.35 -11.96
CA SER A 145 -12.75 12.41 -12.59
C SER A 145 -12.39 10.96 -12.29
N ILE A 146 -11.21 10.50 -12.73
CA ILE A 146 -10.70 9.13 -12.52
C ILE A 146 -10.60 8.82 -11.03
N GLY A 147 -10.18 9.81 -10.24
CA GLY A 147 -9.93 9.70 -8.81
C GLY A 147 -11.16 9.43 -7.96
N ARG A 148 -12.37 9.76 -8.41
CA ARG A 148 -13.60 9.41 -7.66
C ARG A 148 -13.89 7.91 -7.71
N ASN A 149 -13.31 7.18 -8.66
CA ASN A 149 -13.57 5.76 -8.86
C ASN A 149 -13.03 4.86 -7.73
N ILE A 150 -12.10 5.33 -6.88
CA ILE A 150 -11.66 4.60 -5.67
C ILE A 150 -12.70 4.63 -4.53
N GLN A 151 -13.83 5.32 -4.69
CA GLN A 151 -14.82 5.47 -3.62
C GLN A 151 -15.60 4.17 -3.37
N TYR A 152 -15.39 3.55 -2.21
CA TYR A 152 -16.30 2.52 -1.70
C TYR A 152 -17.62 3.13 -1.25
N HIS A 153 -18.72 2.51 -1.68
CA HIS A 153 -20.10 2.82 -1.30
C HIS A 153 -20.52 1.95 -0.11
N CYS A 154 -19.74 2.05 0.98
CA CYS A 154 -19.78 1.16 2.14
C CYS A 154 -19.77 1.98 3.46
N PRO A 155 -20.39 1.49 4.55
CA PRO A 155 -20.34 2.16 5.85
C PRO A 155 -18.90 2.40 6.34
N GLY A 156 -18.65 3.53 7.00
CA GLY A 156 -17.32 3.87 7.50
C GLY A 156 -16.29 4.29 6.43
N PHE A 157 -16.68 4.45 5.17
CA PHE A 157 -15.87 5.10 4.13
C PHE A 157 -16.50 6.45 3.77
N LEU A 158 -15.78 7.54 4.05
CA LEU A 158 -16.22 8.91 3.76
C LEU A 158 -15.60 9.41 2.45
N HIS A 159 -16.27 10.36 1.80
CA HIS A 159 -15.75 11.00 0.59
C HIS A 159 -14.60 11.94 0.95
N ASN A 160 -13.44 11.77 0.30
CA ASN A 160 -12.29 12.63 0.47
C ASN A 160 -11.75 13.10 -0.88
N LYS A 161 -12.12 14.34 -1.27
CA LYS A 161 -11.69 14.98 -2.53
C LYS A 161 -10.16 14.98 -2.72
N ARG A 162 -9.37 14.98 -1.64
CA ARG A 162 -7.90 14.97 -1.71
C ARG A 162 -7.35 13.58 -2.05
N GLN A 163 -7.90 12.53 -1.45
CA GLN A 163 -7.57 11.16 -1.82
C GLN A 163 -8.06 10.82 -3.22
N HIS A 164 -9.23 11.33 -3.63
CA HIS A 164 -9.69 11.21 -5.02
C HIS A 164 -8.69 11.86 -5.97
N ARG A 165 -8.37 13.15 -5.80
CA ARG A 165 -7.39 13.85 -6.65
C ARG A 165 -6.04 13.16 -6.71
N MET A 166 -5.53 12.69 -5.56
CA MET A 166 -4.31 11.89 -5.49
C MET A 166 -4.41 10.61 -6.32
N ALA A 167 -5.49 9.85 -6.16
CA ALA A 167 -5.69 8.60 -6.88
C ALA A 167 -5.71 8.80 -8.40
N GLY A 168 -6.34 9.88 -8.87
CA GLY A 168 -6.34 10.25 -10.27
C GLY A 168 -4.96 10.68 -10.79
N LEU A 169 -4.23 11.53 -10.06
CA LEU A 169 -2.88 11.96 -10.46
C LEU A 169 -1.91 10.76 -10.48
N ALA A 170 -2.01 9.86 -9.50
CA ALA A 170 -1.24 8.63 -9.43
C ALA A 170 -1.56 7.68 -10.59
N ALA A 171 -2.84 7.44 -10.88
CA ALA A 171 -3.27 6.58 -12.00
C ALA A 171 -2.82 7.15 -13.36
N ILE A 172 -2.88 8.47 -13.57
CA ILE A 172 -2.39 9.12 -14.79
C ILE A 172 -0.85 9.03 -14.88
N GLU A 173 -0.11 9.28 -13.80
CA GLU A 173 1.37 9.15 -13.82
C GLU A 173 1.79 7.70 -14.08
N ILE A 174 1.11 6.73 -13.47
CA ILE A 174 1.29 5.30 -13.75
C ILE A 174 1.03 5.03 -15.24
N ALA A 175 -0.10 5.48 -15.80
CA ALA A 175 -0.41 5.25 -17.21
C ALA A 175 0.65 5.85 -18.15
N GLN A 176 1.15 7.04 -17.84
CA GLN A 176 2.20 7.72 -18.58
C GLN A 176 3.55 6.97 -18.51
N LYS A 177 3.98 6.52 -17.32
CA LYS A 177 5.25 5.78 -17.17
C LYS A 177 5.16 4.32 -17.68
N VAL A 178 4.08 3.61 -17.40
CA VAL A 178 3.85 2.24 -17.88
C VAL A 178 3.76 2.21 -19.41
N SER A 179 3.02 3.14 -20.04
CA SER A 179 2.99 3.23 -21.52
C SER A 179 4.35 3.55 -22.12
N LYS A 180 5.25 4.25 -21.40
CA LYS A 180 6.65 4.44 -21.83
C LYS A 180 7.47 3.15 -21.72
N ALA A 181 7.27 2.35 -20.67
CA ALA A 181 7.94 1.05 -20.49
C ALA A 181 7.46 0.01 -21.53
N TRP A 182 6.14 -0.17 -21.67
CA TRP A 182 5.54 -1.08 -22.66
C TRP A 182 5.92 -0.72 -24.11
N ARG A 183 6.13 0.58 -24.41
CA ARG A 183 6.65 1.02 -25.73
C ARG A 183 8.09 0.55 -25.99
N ALA A 184 8.93 0.42 -24.96
CA ALA A 184 10.28 -0.13 -25.08
C ALA A 184 10.23 -1.64 -25.32
N LEU A 185 9.45 -2.37 -24.49
CA LEU A 185 9.24 -3.81 -24.64
C LEU A 185 8.67 -4.17 -26.03
N GLN A 186 7.68 -3.40 -26.53
CA GLN A 186 7.15 -3.59 -27.89
C GLN A 186 8.23 -3.44 -28.97
N ALA A 187 9.17 -2.49 -28.81
CA ALA A 187 10.25 -2.29 -29.77
C ALA A 187 11.25 -3.46 -29.73
N GLU A 188 11.52 -4.01 -28.56
CA GLU A 188 12.40 -5.15 -28.34
C GLU A 188 11.78 -6.46 -28.88
N TRP A 189 10.48 -6.71 -28.62
CA TRP A 189 9.70 -7.78 -29.25
C TRP A 189 9.71 -7.68 -30.78
N ARG A 190 9.43 -6.50 -31.34
CA ARG A 190 9.46 -6.26 -32.80
C ARG A 190 10.84 -6.49 -33.43
N ASN A 191 11.93 -6.29 -32.68
CA ASN A 191 13.28 -6.57 -33.15
C ASN A 191 13.59 -8.07 -33.12
N SER A 192 13.15 -8.79 -32.08
CA SER A 192 13.27 -10.25 -31.97
C SER A 192 12.61 -10.97 -33.15
N THR A 193 11.32 -10.69 -33.39
CA THR A 193 10.51 -11.32 -34.46
C THR A 193 11.03 -11.00 -35.88
N LYS A 194 11.73 -9.86 -36.06
CA LYS A 194 12.44 -9.55 -37.31
C LYS A 194 13.74 -10.34 -37.44
N GLY A 195 14.51 -10.46 -36.36
CA GLY A 195 15.76 -11.22 -36.32
C GLY A 195 15.59 -12.69 -36.75
N THR A 196 14.50 -13.33 -36.33
CA THR A 196 14.15 -14.71 -36.72
C THR A 196 13.97 -14.93 -38.22
N THR A 197 13.81 -13.89 -39.04
CA THR A 197 13.79 -14.01 -40.51
C THR A 197 15.17 -13.95 -41.17
N LYS A 198 16.23 -13.54 -40.45
CA LYS A 198 17.57 -13.27 -41.02
C LYS A 198 18.78 -13.69 -40.16
N SER A 199 18.71 -14.79 -39.41
CA SER A 199 19.94 -15.49 -39.00
C SER A 199 19.77 -17.00 -38.79
N GLY A 200 20.29 -17.80 -39.72
CA GLY A 200 20.70 -19.17 -39.40
C GLY A 200 21.99 -19.17 -38.56
N LYS A 201 22.12 -20.13 -37.64
CA LYS A 201 23.31 -20.38 -36.80
C LYS A 201 23.74 -19.23 -35.85
N ARG A 202 23.09 -19.13 -34.70
CA ARG A 202 23.81 -18.93 -33.41
C ARG A 202 23.36 -19.98 -32.39
N LEU A 203 24.25 -20.29 -31.44
CA LEU A 203 24.20 -21.52 -30.66
C LEU A 203 23.21 -21.42 -29.49
N ARG A 204 22.39 -22.46 -29.26
CA ARG A 204 21.57 -22.59 -28.04
C ARG A 204 22.49 -22.78 -26.82
N ARG A 205 22.83 -21.71 -26.10
CA ARG A 205 23.42 -21.83 -24.76
C ARG A 205 22.31 -22.03 -23.74
N ARG A 206 22.03 -23.30 -23.43
CA ARG A 206 21.11 -23.70 -22.36
C ARG A 206 21.81 -23.50 -21.02
N GLU A 207 21.67 -22.31 -20.43
CA GLU A 207 22.19 -22.08 -19.09
C GLU A 207 21.33 -22.86 -18.08
N LYS A 208 21.99 -23.71 -17.28
CA LYS A 208 21.36 -24.50 -16.23
C LYS A 208 21.13 -23.59 -15.02
N LEU A 209 20.00 -23.77 -14.33
CA LEU A 209 19.97 -23.45 -12.91
C LEU A 209 21.02 -24.33 -12.21
N ASN A 210 22.06 -23.72 -11.66
CA ASN A 210 22.95 -24.35 -10.70
C ASN A 210 22.53 -23.86 -9.31
N SER A 211 21.89 -24.73 -8.53
CA SER A 211 21.71 -24.52 -7.10
C SER A 211 23.07 -24.51 -6.41
N ILE A 212 23.37 -23.46 -5.63
CA ILE A 212 24.55 -23.40 -4.77
C ILE A 212 24.10 -23.59 -3.33
N SER A 213 24.39 -24.77 -2.78
CA SER A 213 24.15 -25.10 -1.39
C SER A 213 25.21 -24.49 -0.47
N LEU A 214 24.77 -23.83 0.60
CA LEU A 214 25.66 -23.37 1.66
C LEU A 214 25.96 -24.51 2.65
N ASN A 215 27.24 -24.90 2.80
CA ASN A 215 27.79 -25.32 4.09
C ASN A 215 29.33 -25.48 4.12
N ARG A 216 29.96 -24.90 5.15
CA ARG A 216 31.16 -25.32 5.91
C ARG A 216 32.44 -25.81 5.18
N GLY A 217 33.56 -25.15 5.49
CA GLY A 217 34.60 -25.83 6.30
C GLY A 217 36.09 -25.64 5.98
N GLY A 218 36.70 -24.53 6.46
CA GLY A 218 38.16 -24.41 6.69
C GLY A 218 39.09 -24.40 5.46
N ALA A 219 40.40 -24.15 5.57
CA ALA A 219 41.17 -23.46 6.61
C ALA A 219 42.52 -23.01 6.03
N GLY A 220 43.02 -21.81 6.34
CA GLY A 220 44.34 -21.35 5.85
C GLY A 220 44.67 -19.88 6.11
N CYS A 221 45.74 -19.66 6.87
CA CYS A 221 46.43 -18.38 7.15
C CYS A 221 46.81 -17.61 5.86
N SER A 222 46.92 -16.28 5.78
CA SER A 222 46.63 -15.10 6.65
C SER A 222 46.68 -13.83 5.72
N THR A 223 46.67 -12.54 6.09
CA THR A 223 47.02 -11.74 7.30
C THR A 223 46.20 -10.43 7.40
N SER A 224 46.42 -9.67 8.47
CA SER A 224 46.34 -8.19 8.56
C SER A 224 45.05 -7.45 8.14
N SER A 225 44.28 -7.07 9.17
CA SER A 225 43.51 -5.82 9.31
C SER A 225 42.48 -5.42 8.23
N SER A 226 41.20 -5.56 8.57
CA SER A 226 40.11 -4.73 8.04
C SER A 226 39.14 -4.35 9.17
N SER A 227 38.56 -3.15 9.09
CA SER A 227 37.55 -2.66 10.01
C SER A 227 36.16 -3.23 9.72
N GLU A 228 35.23 -3.06 10.65
CA GLU A 228 33.83 -3.46 10.53
C GLU A 228 33.16 -2.88 9.27
N THR A 229 32.39 -3.72 8.57
CA THR A 229 31.55 -3.31 7.43
C THR A 229 30.10 -3.72 7.68
N SER A 230 29.26 -2.73 7.96
CA SER A 230 27.80 -2.91 8.01
C SER A 230 27.28 -3.30 6.62
N THR A 231 26.37 -4.27 6.54
CA THR A 231 25.74 -4.72 5.29
C THR A 231 24.68 -3.74 4.79
N SER A 232 25.14 -2.62 4.22
CA SER A 232 24.29 -1.71 3.45
C SER A 232 23.80 -2.40 2.17
N TYR A 233 22.52 -2.72 2.08
CA TYR A 233 21.85 -3.06 0.82
C TYR A 233 21.68 -1.79 -0.03
N SER A 234 22.81 -1.30 -0.54
CA SER A 234 22.88 -0.19 -1.49
C SER A 234 22.24 -0.57 -2.83
N LEU A 235 21.75 0.45 -3.54
CA LEU A 235 21.13 0.31 -4.86
C LEU A 235 22.03 -0.48 -5.82
N ILE A 236 21.52 -1.60 -6.35
CA ILE A 236 22.13 -2.30 -7.48
C ILE A 236 21.75 -1.53 -8.77
N ASP A 237 22.44 -0.41 -9.00
CA ASP A 237 22.50 0.26 -10.31
C ASP A 237 23.47 -0.53 -11.19
N ASP A 238 23.03 -1.70 -11.67
CA ASP A 238 23.87 -2.59 -12.46
C ASP A 238 24.20 -1.95 -13.82
N ARG A 239 25.47 -1.58 -14.01
CA ARG A 239 26.01 -1.06 -15.27
C ARG A 239 26.28 -2.17 -16.30
N SER A 240 25.33 -3.07 -16.49
CA SER A 240 25.23 -3.87 -17.71
C SER A 240 24.54 -3.06 -18.81
N THR A 241 24.85 -3.32 -20.08
CA THR A 241 24.29 -2.59 -21.23
C THR A 241 22.90 -3.10 -21.63
N GLY A 242 22.02 -3.23 -20.65
CA GLY A 242 20.58 -3.46 -20.80
C GLY A 242 19.78 -2.24 -20.34
N ARG A 243 18.55 -2.06 -20.83
CA ARG A 243 17.64 -1.05 -20.28
C ARG A 243 17.02 -1.59 -19.01
N SER A 244 17.04 -0.82 -17.93
CA SER A 244 16.32 -1.15 -16.71
C SER A 244 14.82 -1.31 -17.02
N MET A 245 14.34 -2.55 -16.93
CA MET A 245 12.93 -2.89 -17.10
C MET A 245 12.16 -2.46 -15.85
N MET A 246 11.00 -1.82 -16.03
CA MET A 246 10.13 -1.47 -14.91
C MET A 246 9.69 -2.75 -14.21
N SER A 247 9.91 -2.85 -12.90
CA SER A 247 9.45 -3.95 -12.06
C SER A 247 8.07 -3.67 -11.45
N TRP A 248 7.40 -4.71 -10.94
CA TRP A 248 6.17 -4.56 -10.15
C TRP A 248 6.39 -3.60 -8.96
N ASN A 249 7.54 -3.70 -8.28
CA ASN A 249 7.82 -2.88 -7.11
C ASN A 249 8.00 -1.39 -7.47
N HIS A 250 8.63 -1.08 -8.60
CA HIS A 250 8.74 0.29 -9.11
C HIS A 250 7.36 0.86 -9.47
N LEU A 251 6.53 0.07 -10.16
CA LEU A 251 5.14 0.43 -10.51
C LEU A 251 4.33 0.80 -9.25
N TYR A 252 4.31 -0.08 -8.25
CA TYR A 252 3.54 0.13 -7.02
C TYR A 252 4.10 1.29 -6.18
N SER A 253 5.42 1.51 -6.17
CA SER A 253 6.06 2.62 -5.46
C SER A 253 5.59 4.01 -5.94
N LEU A 254 5.18 4.15 -7.21
CA LEU A 254 4.55 5.38 -7.71
C LEU A 254 3.26 5.71 -6.93
N ALA A 255 2.37 4.73 -6.76
CA ALA A 255 1.13 4.90 -6.01
C ALA A 255 1.36 5.04 -4.50
N VAL A 256 2.35 4.34 -3.92
CA VAL A 256 2.74 4.49 -2.51
C VAL A 256 3.18 5.92 -2.20
N LYS A 257 4.08 6.49 -3.02
CA LYS A 257 4.56 7.88 -2.87
C LYS A 257 3.43 8.91 -2.95
N TRP A 258 2.49 8.74 -3.88
CA TRP A 258 1.28 9.56 -3.95
C TRP A 258 0.40 9.40 -2.70
N ARG A 259 0.25 8.16 -2.20
CA ARG A 259 -0.53 7.88 -0.99
C ARG A 259 0.12 8.45 0.29
N GLN A 260 1.44 8.57 0.33
CA GLN A 260 2.21 9.22 1.40
C GLN A 260 1.98 10.75 1.42
N ILE A 261 2.25 11.45 0.32
CA ILE A 261 2.16 12.94 0.28
C ILE A 261 0.71 13.47 0.41
N SER A 262 -0.28 12.63 0.10
CA SER A 262 -1.69 13.02 0.18
C SER A 262 -2.19 13.09 1.62
N GLU A 263 -2.03 12.07 2.44
CA GLU A 263 -2.33 12.16 3.87
C GLU A 263 -1.06 11.94 4.68
N PRO A 264 -0.20 12.97 4.84
CA PRO A 264 1.11 12.82 5.46
C PRO A 264 1.05 12.57 6.98
N CYS A 265 -0.15 12.32 7.51
CA CYS A 265 -0.40 11.87 8.88
C CYS A 265 -0.76 10.37 8.96
N ASP A 266 -1.00 9.70 7.84
CA ASP A 266 -1.10 8.24 7.77
C ASP A 266 0.30 7.63 7.59
N PRO A 267 0.78 6.76 8.50
CA PRO A 267 2.01 6.00 8.28
C PRO A 267 1.79 4.93 7.19
N VAL A 268 2.07 5.30 5.94
CA VAL A 268 2.03 4.44 4.76
C VAL A 268 3.47 4.18 4.33
N VAL A 269 4.01 3.02 4.70
CA VAL A 269 5.39 2.62 4.43
C VAL A 269 5.44 1.15 4.01
N TRP A 270 6.46 0.78 3.24
CA TRP A 270 6.73 -0.61 2.87
C TRP A 270 7.16 -1.40 4.11
N ILE A 271 6.50 -2.53 4.36
CA ILE A 271 6.69 -3.27 5.62
C ILE A 271 8.09 -3.89 5.71
N ASN A 272 8.71 -4.29 4.59
CA ASN A 272 10.11 -4.75 4.56
C ASN A 272 11.15 -3.61 4.67
N LYS A 273 10.74 -2.37 4.98
CA LYS A 273 11.61 -1.21 5.25
C LYS A 273 11.55 -0.74 6.70
N LEU A 274 11.00 -1.57 7.60
CA LEU A 274 11.01 -1.43 9.06
C LEU A 274 12.29 -2.08 9.66
N SER A 275 12.51 -1.99 10.98
CA SER A 275 13.75 -2.48 11.62
C SER A 275 13.75 -4.01 11.83
N GLU A 276 14.90 -4.63 12.10
CA GLU A 276 15.01 -6.11 12.13
C GLU A 276 14.19 -6.82 13.23
N GLU A 277 13.70 -6.09 14.25
CA GLU A 277 12.71 -6.57 15.22
C GLU A 277 11.37 -6.98 14.56
N PHE A 278 11.15 -6.52 13.31
CA PHE A 278 10.05 -6.85 12.41
C PHE A 278 9.80 -8.35 12.17
N ASN A 279 10.84 -9.19 12.23
CA ASN A 279 10.80 -10.61 11.88
C ASN A 279 9.74 -11.44 12.66
N THR A 280 9.23 -10.90 13.76
CA THR A 280 8.11 -11.43 14.57
C THR A 280 6.73 -11.31 13.91
N GLY A 281 6.62 -10.75 12.70
CA GLY A 281 5.40 -10.78 11.91
C GLY A 281 4.47 -9.57 12.11
N PHE A 282 5.03 -8.36 12.19
CA PHE A 282 4.21 -7.15 12.02
C PHE A 282 3.49 -7.20 10.65
N GLY A 283 2.28 -6.66 10.61
CA GLY A 283 1.35 -6.83 9.49
C GLY A 283 0.08 -6.03 9.71
N SER A 284 -0.87 -6.17 8.79
CA SER A 284 -2.17 -5.50 8.95
C SER A 284 -2.93 -6.09 10.15
N HIS A 285 -3.61 -5.26 10.93
CA HIS A 285 -4.63 -5.72 11.87
C HIS A 285 -5.96 -5.06 11.54
N THR A 286 -6.91 -5.85 11.05
CA THR A 286 -8.21 -5.37 10.56
C THR A 286 -9.34 -6.09 11.30
N PRO A 287 -9.76 -5.57 12.47
CA PRO A 287 -10.82 -6.18 13.25
C PRO A 287 -12.20 -5.99 12.64
N LEU A 288 -13.02 -7.04 12.71
CA LEU A 288 -14.43 -7.03 12.36
C LEU A 288 -15.28 -6.85 13.63
N VAL A 289 -14.82 -7.43 14.75
CA VAL A 289 -15.39 -7.26 16.10
C VAL A 289 -14.25 -6.91 17.07
N LEU A 290 -14.52 -5.99 18.01
CA LEU A 290 -13.65 -5.63 19.13
C LEU A 290 -14.47 -5.71 20.42
N GLY A 291 -14.29 -6.78 21.20
CA GLY A 291 -15.12 -7.04 22.38
C GLY A 291 -16.55 -7.34 21.97
N GLN A 292 -17.46 -6.43 22.29
CA GLN A 292 -18.86 -6.39 21.83
C GLN A 292 -19.09 -5.43 20.66
N ALA A 293 -18.12 -4.58 20.31
CA ALA A 293 -18.26 -3.55 19.29
C ALA A 293 -18.08 -4.12 17.87
N LYS A 294 -19.08 -3.88 17.02
CA LYS A 294 -19.06 -4.27 15.59
C LYS A 294 -18.38 -3.18 14.77
N VAL A 295 -17.23 -3.47 14.16
CA VAL A 295 -16.44 -2.47 13.44
C VAL A 295 -17.15 -2.12 12.13
N VAL A 296 -17.85 -0.98 12.12
CA VAL A 296 -18.77 -0.51 11.05
C VAL A 296 -18.26 -0.74 9.62
N ARG A 297 -16.95 -0.55 9.41
CA ARG A 297 -16.29 -0.70 8.10
C ARG A 297 -16.14 -2.15 7.62
N TYR A 298 -15.88 -3.08 8.53
CA TYR A 298 -15.41 -4.43 8.20
C TYR A 298 -16.36 -5.54 8.66
N TYR A 299 -17.19 -5.30 9.68
CA TYR A 299 -18.25 -6.21 10.11
C TYR A 299 -19.22 -6.66 9.00
N PRO A 300 -19.52 -5.89 7.92
CA PRO A 300 -20.30 -6.39 6.79
C PRO A 300 -19.72 -7.67 6.12
N ASN A 301 -18.40 -7.89 6.22
CA ASN A 301 -17.77 -9.12 5.71
C ASN A 301 -17.74 -10.27 6.73
N PHE A 302 -18.21 -10.06 7.98
CA PHE A 302 -18.05 -11.02 9.07
C PHE A 302 -18.56 -12.42 8.73
N GLN A 303 -19.75 -12.55 8.16
CA GLN A 303 -20.32 -13.86 7.81
C GLN A 303 -19.51 -14.58 6.73
N ARG A 304 -18.88 -13.84 5.81
CA ARG A 304 -17.97 -14.40 4.80
C ARG A 304 -16.69 -14.90 5.44
N THR A 305 -16.06 -14.08 6.30
CA THR A 305 -14.87 -14.46 7.07
C THR A 305 -15.12 -15.68 7.96
N LEU A 306 -16.28 -15.76 8.62
CA LEU A 306 -16.70 -16.92 9.40
C LEU A 306 -16.87 -18.18 8.53
N THR A 307 -17.45 -18.03 7.33
CA THR A 307 -17.61 -19.14 6.37
C THR A 307 -16.26 -19.64 5.86
N VAL A 308 -15.34 -18.74 5.52
CA VAL A 308 -13.96 -19.08 5.12
C VAL A 308 -13.22 -19.76 6.28
N ALA A 309 -13.32 -19.26 7.50
CA ALA A 309 -12.72 -19.89 8.69
C ALA A 309 -13.20 -21.33 8.88
N LYS A 310 -14.51 -21.58 8.80
CA LYS A 310 -15.08 -22.94 8.84
C LYS A 310 -14.53 -23.84 7.73
N ALA A 311 -14.43 -23.33 6.50
CA ALA A 311 -13.90 -24.08 5.37
C ALA A 311 -12.43 -24.47 5.57
N VAL A 312 -11.59 -23.53 6.01
CA VAL A 312 -10.18 -23.79 6.35
C VAL A 312 -10.06 -24.84 7.46
N ILE A 313 -10.83 -24.70 8.55
CA ILE A 313 -10.80 -25.68 9.65
C ILE A 313 -11.24 -27.07 9.18
N LYS A 314 -12.28 -27.16 8.33
CA LYS A 314 -12.78 -28.43 7.79
C LYS A 314 -11.73 -29.15 6.93
N GLU A 315 -10.91 -28.41 6.17
CA GLU A 315 -9.84 -28.97 5.34
C GLU A 315 -8.57 -29.30 6.15
N LYS A 316 -8.08 -28.33 6.94
CA LYS A 316 -6.85 -28.46 7.76
C LYS A 316 -7.03 -29.37 8.98
N LYS A 317 -8.25 -29.50 9.50
CA LYS A 317 -8.64 -30.18 10.75
C LYS A 317 -7.84 -29.74 11.98
N SER A 318 -7.37 -28.49 11.94
CA SER A 318 -6.45 -27.91 12.91
C SER A 318 -6.49 -26.38 12.82
N VAL A 319 -6.08 -25.72 13.91
CA VAL A 319 -5.78 -24.29 13.99
C VAL A 319 -4.49 -24.08 14.80
N TYR A 320 -4.01 -22.86 14.96
CA TYR A 320 -2.87 -22.52 15.80
C TYR A 320 -3.32 -21.75 17.03
N ASN A 321 -2.63 -21.93 18.16
CA ASN A 321 -2.83 -21.13 19.37
C ASN A 321 -1.94 -19.86 19.35
N LYS A 322 -2.01 -19.04 20.41
CA LYS A 322 -1.22 -17.80 20.52
C LYS A 322 0.30 -17.97 20.67
N GLU A 323 0.80 -19.18 20.90
CA GLU A 323 2.23 -19.53 20.87
C GLU A 323 2.61 -20.30 19.59
N ASP A 324 1.80 -20.16 18.52
CA ASP A 324 1.94 -20.81 17.22
C ASP A 324 1.98 -22.35 17.26
N LYS A 325 1.44 -22.96 18.33
CA LYS A 325 1.29 -24.41 18.47
C LYS A 325 0.00 -24.88 17.84
N ILE A 326 0.02 -26.05 17.21
CA ILE A 326 -1.16 -26.66 16.59
C ILE A 326 -2.17 -27.09 17.67
N ILE A 327 -3.44 -26.77 17.43
CA ILE A 327 -4.61 -27.31 18.13
C ILE A 327 -5.32 -28.24 17.13
N ASP A 328 -5.37 -29.53 17.46
CA ASP A 328 -6.00 -30.55 16.62
C ASP A 328 -7.52 -30.57 16.79
N LEU A 329 -8.24 -30.66 15.66
CA LEU A 329 -9.70 -30.61 15.57
C LEU A 329 -10.22 -31.79 14.72
N TYR A 330 -9.57 -32.95 14.78
CA TYR A 330 -9.95 -34.15 14.03
C TYR A 330 -11.27 -34.80 14.46
N GLU A 331 -11.74 -34.50 15.68
CA GLU A 331 -12.97 -35.06 16.25
C GLU A 331 -14.20 -34.66 15.42
N GLN A 332 -14.94 -35.65 14.93
CA GLN A 332 -16.10 -35.43 14.06
C GLN A 332 -17.19 -34.56 14.72
N GLN A 333 -17.39 -34.67 16.04
CA GLN A 333 -18.30 -33.82 16.80
C GLN A 333 -17.83 -32.35 16.79
N LYS A 334 -16.56 -32.07 17.13
CA LYS A 334 -16.01 -30.71 17.06
C LYS A 334 -16.16 -30.11 15.67
N LEU A 335 -15.89 -30.88 14.61
CA LEU A 335 -16.10 -30.43 13.22
C LEU A 335 -17.57 -30.14 12.90
N GLN A 336 -18.52 -30.91 13.43
CA GLN A 336 -19.96 -30.61 13.29
C GLN A 336 -20.35 -29.32 14.03
N GLU A 337 -19.89 -29.13 15.27
CA GLU A 337 -20.13 -27.92 16.07
C GLU A 337 -19.49 -26.67 15.43
N ILE A 338 -18.28 -26.78 14.89
CA ILE A 338 -17.60 -25.72 14.12
C ILE A 338 -18.37 -25.39 12.84
N MET A 339 -18.90 -26.38 12.12
CA MET A 339 -19.75 -26.11 10.95
C MET A 339 -21.08 -25.43 11.34
N ALA A 340 -21.62 -25.70 12.53
CA ALA A 340 -22.84 -25.06 13.05
C ALA A 340 -22.61 -23.63 13.61
N ALA A 341 -21.44 -23.32 14.16
CA ALA A 341 -21.11 -22.07 14.85
C ALA A 341 -21.55 -20.77 14.11
N GLU A 342 -22.38 -19.92 14.71
CA GLU A 342 -22.86 -18.68 14.08
C GLU A 342 -22.08 -17.42 14.49
N SER A 343 -21.19 -17.53 15.49
CA SER A 343 -20.39 -16.42 16.01
C SER A 343 -18.93 -16.82 16.30
N CYS A 344 -18.07 -15.81 16.54
CA CYS A 344 -16.71 -16.05 17.05
C CYS A 344 -16.74 -16.73 18.43
N SER A 345 -17.78 -16.48 19.24
CA SER A 345 -17.98 -17.12 20.56
C SER A 345 -18.24 -18.63 20.43
N ASP A 346 -19.00 -19.03 19.41
CA ASP A 346 -19.25 -20.45 19.13
C ASP A 346 -17.99 -21.18 18.68
N LEU A 347 -17.22 -20.61 17.74
CA LEU A 347 -15.93 -21.18 17.35
C LEU A 347 -14.97 -21.26 18.55
N TYR A 348 -14.88 -20.19 19.35
CA TYR A 348 -14.04 -20.17 20.54
C TYR A 348 -14.46 -21.23 21.57
N ARG A 349 -15.76 -21.48 21.74
CA ARG A 349 -16.28 -22.52 22.65
C ARG A 349 -15.82 -23.92 22.24
N VAL A 350 -15.75 -24.23 20.94
CA VAL A 350 -15.32 -25.55 20.44
C VAL A 350 -13.79 -25.70 20.43
N VAL A 351 -13.04 -24.62 20.15
CA VAL A 351 -11.56 -24.62 20.16
C VAL A 351 -10.98 -24.53 21.58
N GLY A 352 -11.71 -23.90 22.51
CA GLY A 352 -11.40 -23.82 23.94
C GLY A 352 -10.40 -22.74 24.37
N GLN A 353 -9.70 -22.08 23.44
CA GLN A 353 -8.67 -21.08 23.72
C GLN A 353 -8.52 -20.06 22.58
N ASP A 354 -7.74 -19.00 22.80
CA ASP A 354 -7.35 -18.03 21.76
C ASP A 354 -6.64 -18.72 20.59
N PHE A 355 -7.10 -18.46 19.36
CA PHE A 355 -6.61 -19.17 18.18
C PHE A 355 -6.52 -18.30 16.91
N TRP A 356 -5.74 -18.78 15.96
CA TRP A 356 -5.67 -18.27 14.59
C TRP A 356 -5.56 -19.39 13.56
N LEU A 357 -5.94 -19.09 12.31
CA LEU A 357 -5.73 -19.95 11.15
C LEU A 357 -5.30 -19.10 9.96
N ALA A 358 -4.55 -19.65 9.01
CA ALA A 358 -4.24 -18.98 7.75
C ALA A 358 -5.17 -19.45 6.62
N THR A 359 -5.71 -18.50 5.85
CA THR A 359 -6.19 -18.78 4.49
C THR A 359 -5.00 -19.06 3.57
N TRP A 360 -5.25 -19.42 2.32
CA TRP A 360 -4.20 -19.58 1.31
C TRP A 360 -4.62 -18.97 -0.02
N CYS A 361 -3.64 -18.68 -0.87
CA CYS A 361 -3.85 -18.28 -2.25
C CYS A 361 -3.23 -19.34 -3.16
N ASN A 362 -3.97 -19.79 -4.18
CA ASN A 362 -3.39 -20.61 -5.25
C ASN A 362 -2.37 -19.78 -6.05
N SER A 363 -1.15 -20.28 -6.19
CA SER A 363 -0.09 -19.66 -7.00
C SER A 363 -0.34 -19.88 -8.49
N THR A 364 -0.06 -18.86 -9.31
CA THR A 364 0.01 -18.99 -10.78
C THR A 364 1.45 -19.00 -11.31
N ALA A 365 2.42 -18.53 -10.52
CA ALA A 365 3.84 -18.63 -10.81
C ALA A 365 4.41 -20.04 -10.59
N LEU A 366 3.90 -20.79 -9.61
CA LEU A 366 4.43 -22.08 -9.17
C LEU A 366 3.30 -23.11 -9.01
N GLU A 367 3.21 -24.04 -9.97
CA GLU A 367 2.13 -25.04 -10.04
C GLU A 367 1.95 -25.82 -8.73
N GLY A 368 0.71 -25.90 -8.25
CA GLY A 368 0.35 -26.59 -7.02
C GLY A 368 0.76 -25.89 -5.71
N LYS A 369 1.52 -24.79 -5.75
CA LYS A 369 1.90 -24.04 -4.55
C LYS A 369 0.69 -23.26 -4.00
N ARG A 370 0.53 -23.32 -2.68
CA ARG A 370 -0.42 -22.51 -1.91
C ARG A 370 0.36 -21.51 -1.06
N LEU A 371 0.25 -20.23 -1.38
CA LEU A 371 0.87 -19.12 -0.63
C LEU A 371 0.09 -18.88 0.67
N GLU A 372 0.74 -18.43 1.74
CA GLU A 372 0.02 -18.05 2.98
C GLU A 372 -0.85 -16.80 2.73
N GLY A 373 -2.15 -16.89 2.96
CA GLY A 373 -3.10 -15.78 2.78
C GLY A 373 -3.11 -14.81 3.96
N THR A 374 -4.30 -14.44 4.43
CA THR A 374 -4.48 -13.71 5.69
C THR A 374 -4.69 -14.69 6.85
N ARG A 375 -4.34 -14.29 8.09
CA ARG A 375 -4.70 -15.06 9.29
C ARG A 375 -6.05 -14.58 9.82
N ILE A 376 -7.02 -15.47 9.96
CA ILE A 376 -8.25 -15.20 10.71
C ILE A 376 -7.98 -15.52 12.17
N THR A 377 -8.29 -14.59 13.07
CA THR A 377 -7.93 -14.61 14.49
C THR A 377 -9.16 -14.45 15.37
N VAL A 378 -9.22 -15.19 16.48
CA VAL A 378 -10.25 -15.05 17.51
C VAL A 378 -9.59 -15.08 18.89
N VAL A 379 -9.70 -13.98 19.64
CA VAL A 379 -9.08 -13.79 20.96
C VAL A 379 -10.13 -13.31 21.95
N LYS A 380 -10.18 -13.87 23.16
CA LYS A 380 -11.15 -13.49 24.19
C LYS A 380 -10.70 -12.25 24.97
N MET A 381 -11.47 -11.17 24.90
CA MET A 381 -11.20 -9.90 25.59
C MET A 381 -11.79 -9.89 27.01
N GLY A 382 -11.40 -10.87 27.83
CA GLY A 382 -11.93 -11.04 29.18
C GLY A 382 -13.45 -11.26 29.18
N GLU A 383 -14.19 -10.39 29.88
CA GLU A 383 -15.67 -10.37 29.90
C GLU A 383 -16.29 -9.48 28.82
N ILE A 384 -15.48 -8.66 28.13
CA ILE A 384 -15.93 -7.62 27.20
C ILE A 384 -16.38 -8.23 25.84
N GLY A 385 -15.91 -9.44 25.52
CA GLY A 385 -16.29 -10.18 24.31
C GLY A 385 -15.06 -10.74 23.58
N TYR A 386 -14.96 -10.51 22.27
CA TYR A 386 -13.93 -11.10 21.41
C TYR A 386 -13.30 -10.06 20.46
N ASP A 387 -11.98 -10.09 20.32
CA ASP A 387 -11.30 -9.56 19.12
C ASP A 387 -11.42 -10.62 18.03
N CYS A 388 -12.04 -10.26 16.92
CA CYS A 388 -12.33 -11.18 15.82
C CYS A 388 -11.95 -10.47 14.51
N ALA A 389 -10.78 -10.82 13.99
CA ALA A 389 -10.02 -9.97 13.07
C ALA A 389 -9.30 -10.78 11.98
N ILE A 390 -9.03 -10.13 10.84
CA ILE A 390 -7.99 -10.60 9.90
C ILE A 390 -6.66 -9.92 10.24
N ARG A 391 -5.57 -10.70 10.15
CA ARG A 391 -4.19 -10.26 10.36
C ARG A 391 -3.31 -10.84 9.26
N THR A 392 -2.84 -10.02 8.33
CA THR A 392 -1.95 -10.50 7.26
C THR A 392 -0.49 -10.27 7.65
N PRO A 393 0.29 -11.33 7.93
CA PRO A 393 1.70 -11.19 8.29
C PRO A 393 2.54 -10.84 7.05
N CYS A 394 3.70 -10.22 7.25
CA CYS A 394 4.65 -9.94 6.18
C CYS A 394 6.05 -10.52 6.46
N THR A 395 6.11 -11.69 7.10
CA THR A 395 7.35 -12.44 7.39
C THR A 395 8.23 -12.61 6.13
N PRO A 396 9.58 -12.65 6.26
CA PRO A 396 10.48 -12.71 5.09
C PRO A 396 10.14 -13.81 4.08
N ALA A 397 9.94 -15.05 4.52
CA ALA A 397 9.57 -16.15 3.63
C ALA A 397 8.25 -15.91 2.86
N ARG A 398 7.29 -15.20 3.48
CA ARG A 398 6.04 -14.79 2.81
C ARG A 398 6.27 -13.61 1.86
N TRP A 399 7.23 -12.74 2.15
CA TRP A 399 7.65 -11.69 1.22
C TRP A 399 8.27 -12.28 -0.05
N ASP A 400 9.21 -13.22 0.10
CA ASP A 400 9.85 -13.91 -1.03
C ASP A 400 8.82 -14.66 -1.89
N ASP A 401 7.87 -15.34 -1.23
CA ASP A 401 6.75 -16.04 -1.87
C ASP A 401 5.87 -15.12 -2.75
N PHE A 402 5.56 -13.92 -2.28
CA PHE A 402 4.75 -12.95 -3.03
C PHE A 402 5.58 -12.09 -4.00
N ASP A 403 6.88 -11.90 -3.81
CA ASP A 403 7.74 -11.22 -4.80
C ASP A 403 7.85 -12.04 -6.10
N VAL A 404 7.99 -13.36 -5.99
CA VAL A 404 7.94 -14.29 -7.14
C VAL A 404 6.59 -14.21 -7.86
N GLU A 405 5.48 -14.24 -7.13
CA GLU A 405 4.14 -14.21 -7.71
C GLU A 405 3.81 -12.83 -8.35
N MET A 406 4.16 -11.73 -7.68
CA MET A 406 3.97 -10.37 -8.22
C MET A 406 4.86 -10.09 -9.44
N THR A 407 6.07 -10.67 -9.49
CA THR A 407 6.95 -10.61 -10.66
C THR A 407 6.33 -11.39 -11.82
N SER A 408 5.94 -12.65 -11.62
CA SER A 408 5.32 -13.46 -12.67
C SER A 408 4.01 -12.86 -13.20
N ALA A 409 3.17 -12.31 -12.31
CA ALA A 409 1.92 -11.64 -12.72
C ALA A 409 2.18 -10.33 -13.51
N TRP A 410 3.26 -9.61 -13.22
CA TRP A 410 3.67 -8.43 -13.98
C TRP A 410 4.26 -8.78 -15.35
N GLU A 411 5.09 -9.83 -15.42
CA GLU A 411 5.64 -10.36 -16.67
C GLU A 411 4.51 -10.86 -17.59
N ALA A 412 3.56 -11.64 -17.05
CA ALA A 412 2.39 -12.11 -17.79
C ALA A 412 1.51 -10.97 -18.33
N LEU A 413 1.35 -9.86 -17.58
CA LEU A 413 0.66 -8.66 -18.08
C LEU A 413 1.48 -7.96 -19.19
N CYS A 414 2.80 -7.88 -19.03
CA CYS A 414 3.67 -7.31 -20.06
C CYS A 414 3.61 -8.13 -21.35
N ASP A 415 3.68 -9.46 -21.29
CA ASP A 415 3.56 -10.32 -22.47
C ASP A 415 2.17 -10.24 -23.13
N ALA A 416 1.10 -10.19 -22.31
CA ALA A 416 -0.27 -10.07 -22.81
C ALA A 416 -0.53 -8.76 -23.60
N TYR A 417 0.19 -7.67 -23.29
CA TYR A 417 0.01 -6.39 -23.98
C TYR A 417 1.14 -6.00 -24.94
N CYS A 418 2.40 -6.38 -24.70
CA CYS A 418 3.59 -5.92 -25.45
C CYS A 418 3.98 -6.83 -26.63
N GLY A 419 3.01 -7.57 -27.16
CA GLY A 419 3.12 -8.36 -28.40
C GLY A 419 2.26 -7.78 -29.51
N GLU A 420 1.31 -8.57 -30.00
CA GLU A 420 0.39 -8.18 -31.08
C GLU A 420 -0.69 -7.19 -30.60
N ASN A 421 -1.09 -7.29 -29.33
CA ASN A 421 -2.15 -6.48 -28.70
C ASN A 421 -1.76 -5.03 -28.41
N TYR A 422 -0.48 -4.65 -28.59
CA TYR A 422 0.03 -3.36 -28.13
C TYR A 422 -0.63 -2.17 -28.84
N GLY A 423 -1.24 -1.31 -28.04
CA GLY A 423 -1.94 -0.13 -28.56
C GLY A 423 -3.28 -0.45 -29.21
N SER A 424 -3.78 -1.68 -29.10
CA SER A 424 -5.12 -2.06 -29.55
C SER A 424 -6.21 -1.19 -28.90
N THR A 425 -7.32 -1.05 -29.62
CA THR A 425 -8.58 -0.50 -29.12
C THR A 425 -9.76 -1.46 -29.34
N ASP A 426 -9.47 -2.72 -29.69
CA ASP A 426 -10.44 -3.80 -29.76
C ASP A 426 -10.69 -4.34 -28.33
N PHE A 427 -11.97 -4.48 -27.95
CA PHE A 427 -12.33 -4.86 -26.58
C PHE A 427 -12.07 -6.35 -26.30
N ASP A 428 -12.29 -7.23 -27.27
CA ASP A 428 -12.22 -8.67 -27.06
C ASP A 428 -10.75 -9.13 -27.07
N VAL A 429 -9.94 -8.56 -27.99
CA VAL A 429 -8.47 -8.73 -28.02
C VAL A 429 -7.80 -8.30 -26.70
N LEU A 430 -8.37 -7.33 -25.98
CA LEU A 430 -7.85 -6.85 -24.69
C LEU A 430 -8.32 -7.65 -23.47
N GLU A 431 -9.07 -8.76 -23.63
CA GLU A 431 -9.57 -9.53 -22.49
C GLU A 431 -8.46 -10.13 -21.62
N THR A 432 -7.47 -10.78 -22.24
CA THR A 432 -6.31 -11.36 -21.53
C THR A 432 -5.52 -10.31 -20.74
N VAL A 433 -5.47 -9.07 -21.26
CA VAL A 433 -4.82 -7.93 -20.61
C VAL A 433 -5.60 -7.50 -19.37
N ARG A 434 -6.94 -7.43 -19.44
CA ARG A 434 -7.78 -7.11 -18.27
C ARG A 434 -7.70 -8.19 -17.20
N ASP A 435 -7.80 -9.46 -17.59
CA ASP A 435 -7.72 -10.61 -16.68
C ASP A 435 -6.33 -10.66 -15.98
N ALA A 436 -5.25 -10.27 -16.67
CA ALA A 436 -3.91 -10.14 -16.08
C ALA A 436 -3.78 -8.96 -15.10
N VAL A 437 -4.37 -7.78 -15.39
CA VAL A 437 -4.43 -6.66 -14.42
C VAL A 437 -5.19 -7.07 -13.15
N LEU A 438 -6.31 -7.81 -13.30
CA LEU A 438 -7.06 -8.33 -12.16
C LEU A 438 -6.25 -9.36 -11.36
N ARG A 439 -5.48 -10.23 -12.01
CA ARG A 439 -4.59 -11.18 -11.33
C ARG A 439 -3.49 -10.48 -10.51
N MET A 440 -2.85 -9.44 -11.06
CA MET A 440 -1.91 -8.60 -10.28
C MET A 440 -2.58 -7.94 -9.07
N THR A 441 -3.84 -7.54 -9.22
CA THR A 441 -4.62 -6.88 -8.17
C THR A 441 -4.98 -7.85 -7.04
N TYR A 442 -5.35 -9.10 -7.39
CA TYR A 442 -5.61 -10.18 -6.43
C TYR A 442 -4.39 -10.47 -5.54
N TYR A 443 -3.22 -10.66 -6.14
CA TYR A 443 -2.01 -10.96 -5.36
C TYR A 443 -1.55 -9.77 -4.52
N TRP A 444 -1.68 -8.53 -5.01
CA TRP A 444 -1.40 -7.34 -4.20
C TRP A 444 -2.28 -7.24 -2.94
N TYR A 445 -3.60 -7.49 -3.07
CA TYR A 445 -4.51 -7.46 -1.94
C TYR A 445 -4.30 -8.60 -0.95
N ASN A 446 -3.85 -9.76 -1.41
CA ASN A 446 -3.46 -10.85 -0.51
C ASN A 446 -2.09 -10.64 0.14
N PHE A 447 -1.12 -10.07 -0.58
CA PHE A 447 0.23 -9.77 -0.06
C PHE A 447 0.17 -8.78 1.11
N MET A 448 -0.58 -7.69 0.97
CA MET A 448 -0.69 -6.58 1.93
C MET A 448 0.64 -5.97 2.41
N PRO A 449 1.60 -5.62 1.54
CA PRO A 449 2.98 -5.28 1.92
C PRO A 449 3.16 -3.86 2.51
N LEU A 450 2.08 -3.14 2.83
CA LEU A 450 2.09 -1.78 3.36
C LEU A 450 1.45 -1.69 4.75
N SER A 451 2.07 -0.94 5.66
CA SER A 451 1.58 -0.69 7.02
C SER A 451 0.15 -0.13 7.04
N ARG A 452 -0.18 0.71 6.05
CA ARG A 452 -1.52 1.22 5.73
C ARG A 452 -1.65 1.40 4.22
N GLY A 453 -2.88 1.40 3.71
CA GLY A 453 -3.19 1.91 2.38
C GLY A 453 -3.15 0.90 1.21
N THR A 454 -2.81 -0.37 1.44
CA THR A 454 -2.81 -1.43 0.41
C THR A 454 -4.03 -1.40 -0.51
N ALA A 455 -5.24 -1.37 0.06
CA ALA A 455 -6.49 -1.41 -0.69
C ALA A 455 -6.63 -0.27 -1.72
N VAL A 456 -6.34 0.97 -1.32
CA VAL A 456 -6.43 2.12 -2.21
C VAL A 456 -5.26 2.16 -3.22
N VAL A 457 -4.06 1.75 -2.81
CA VAL A 457 -2.90 1.64 -3.71
C VAL A 457 -3.15 0.60 -4.82
N GLY A 458 -3.74 -0.55 -4.49
CA GLY A 458 -4.09 -1.58 -5.46
C GLY A 458 -5.10 -1.11 -6.49
N PHE A 459 -6.16 -0.42 -6.05
CA PHE A 459 -7.16 0.11 -7.00
C PHE A 459 -6.61 1.25 -7.86
N ILE A 460 -5.69 2.08 -7.34
CA ILE A 460 -4.97 3.09 -8.12
C ILE A 460 -4.14 2.43 -9.23
N VAL A 461 -3.40 1.36 -8.92
CA VAL A 461 -2.59 0.65 -9.91
C VAL A 461 -3.46 -0.06 -10.94
N LEU A 462 -4.57 -0.71 -10.53
CA LEU A 462 -5.58 -1.25 -11.44
C LEU A 462 -6.09 -0.19 -12.43
N LEU A 463 -6.47 1.00 -11.95
CA LEU A 463 -6.94 2.10 -12.79
C LEU A 463 -5.83 2.59 -13.75
N GLY A 464 -4.59 2.74 -13.26
CA GLY A 464 -3.46 3.20 -14.06
C GLY A 464 -3.02 2.21 -15.14
N LEU A 465 -3.07 0.90 -14.85
CA LEU A 465 -2.74 -0.16 -15.81
C LEU A 465 -3.80 -0.30 -16.91
N LEU A 466 -5.08 -0.25 -16.56
CA LEU A 466 -6.17 -0.24 -17.55
C LEU A 466 -6.08 1.01 -18.44
N LEU A 467 -5.83 2.18 -17.85
CA LEU A 467 -5.65 3.43 -18.59
C LEU A 467 -4.44 3.34 -19.54
N ALA A 468 -3.29 2.79 -19.10
CA ALA A 468 -2.13 2.53 -19.96
C ALA A 468 -2.46 1.64 -21.18
N ALA A 469 -3.37 0.67 -20.97
CA ALA A 469 -3.90 -0.24 -21.98
C ALA A 469 -5.08 0.32 -22.80
N ASN A 470 -5.30 1.64 -22.77
CA ASN A 470 -6.37 2.36 -23.46
C ASN A 470 -7.79 2.07 -22.93
N MET A 471 -7.95 1.60 -21.70
CA MET A 471 -9.25 1.28 -21.09
C MET A 471 -9.55 2.20 -19.89
N GLU A 472 -10.36 3.23 -20.10
CA GLU A 472 -10.80 4.14 -19.02
C GLU A 472 -11.99 3.52 -18.26
N TYR A 473 -11.83 3.22 -16.98
CA TYR A 473 -12.96 2.84 -16.13
C TYR A 473 -13.79 4.08 -15.76
N THR A 474 -15.10 4.03 -16.03
CA THR A 474 -16.02 5.16 -15.82
C THR A 474 -17.26 4.79 -14.99
N GLY A 475 -17.21 3.66 -14.28
CA GLY A 475 -18.27 3.18 -13.39
C GLY A 475 -18.06 3.58 -11.93
N SER A 476 -18.72 2.86 -11.03
CA SER A 476 -18.46 2.95 -9.59
C SER A 476 -18.41 1.57 -8.94
N ILE A 477 -17.62 1.43 -7.86
CA ILE A 477 -17.50 0.18 -7.12
C ILE A 477 -18.87 -0.13 -6.46
N PRO A 478 -19.44 -1.34 -6.65
CA PRO A 478 -20.79 -1.66 -6.21
C PRO A 478 -21.07 -1.38 -4.73
N LYS A 479 -22.31 -0.97 -4.43
CA LYS A 479 -22.76 -0.69 -3.06
C LYS A 479 -22.60 -1.93 -2.17
N GLY A 480 -21.88 -1.78 -1.05
CA GLY A 480 -21.58 -2.87 -0.12
C GLY A 480 -20.35 -3.72 -0.48
N LEU A 481 -19.77 -3.58 -1.66
CA LEU A 481 -18.58 -4.32 -2.09
C LEU A 481 -17.29 -3.61 -1.65
N GLN A 482 -16.30 -4.38 -1.20
CA GLN A 482 -14.93 -3.93 -0.90
C GLN A 482 -13.98 -4.86 -1.65
N VAL A 483 -13.25 -4.32 -2.64
CA VAL A 483 -12.53 -5.13 -3.65
C VAL A 483 -11.33 -5.87 -3.04
N ASP A 484 -10.73 -5.32 -1.99
CA ASP A 484 -9.72 -6.01 -1.18
C ASP A 484 -10.31 -7.25 -0.49
N TRP A 485 -11.54 -7.18 0.03
CA TRP A 485 -12.23 -8.33 0.65
C TRP A 485 -12.71 -9.38 -0.35
N GLU A 486 -12.92 -9.03 -1.63
CA GLU A 486 -13.13 -10.02 -2.70
C GLU A 486 -11.88 -10.89 -2.95
N ALA A 487 -10.68 -10.34 -2.73
CA ALA A 487 -9.42 -11.09 -2.90
C ALA A 487 -9.00 -11.84 -1.62
N ILE A 488 -9.11 -11.19 -0.45
CA ILE A 488 -8.63 -11.71 0.84
C ILE A 488 -9.44 -12.93 1.33
N LEU A 489 -10.70 -13.05 0.92
CA LEU A 489 -11.60 -14.15 1.30
C LEU A 489 -11.78 -15.20 0.20
N GLU A 490 -10.98 -15.15 -0.86
CA GLU A 490 -11.02 -16.07 -1.99
C GLU A 490 -9.68 -16.81 -2.11
N PHE A 491 -9.71 -18.09 -2.45
CA PHE A 491 -8.52 -18.93 -2.55
C PHE A 491 -7.95 -18.97 -3.97
N ASP A 492 -8.81 -18.80 -4.99
CA ASP A 492 -8.41 -18.88 -6.40
C ASP A 492 -8.46 -17.50 -7.12
N PRO A 493 -7.38 -17.09 -7.81
CA PRO A 493 -7.35 -15.83 -8.55
C PRO A 493 -8.46 -15.74 -9.62
N SER A 494 -8.90 -16.86 -10.19
CA SER A 494 -9.93 -16.89 -11.25
C SER A 494 -11.31 -16.49 -10.70
N SER A 495 -11.65 -16.97 -9.49
CA SER A 495 -12.89 -16.59 -8.80
C SER A 495 -12.94 -15.09 -8.48
N PHE A 496 -11.81 -14.49 -8.09
CA PHE A 496 -11.69 -13.04 -7.93
C PHE A 496 -11.86 -12.29 -9.25
N VAL A 497 -11.17 -12.74 -10.31
CA VAL A 497 -11.29 -12.18 -11.67
C VAL A 497 -12.76 -12.16 -12.08
N ASP A 498 -13.47 -13.29 -11.97
CA ASP A 498 -14.88 -13.41 -12.30
C ASP A 498 -15.80 -12.53 -11.43
N SER A 499 -15.53 -12.37 -10.13
CA SER A 499 -16.31 -11.46 -9.27
C SER A 499 -16.19 -10.01 -9.73
N VAL A 500 -14.96 -9.55 -10.01
CA VAL A 500 -14.69 -8.16 -10.41
C VAL A 500 -15.11 -7.87 -11.86
N LYS A 501 -14.86 -8.81 -12.78
CA LYS A 501 -15.21 -8.75 -14.21
C LYS A 501 -16.67 -8.35 -14.46
N ARG A 502 -17.61 -8.92 -13.68
CA ARG A 502 -19.07 -8.70 -13.78
C ARG A 502 -19.50 -7.23 -13.69
N TRP A 503 -18.79 -6.39 -12.94
CA TRP A 503 -19.13 -4.96 -12.77
C TRP A 503 -18.07 -4.02 -13.34
N LEU A 504 -16.81 -4.46 -13.39
CA LEU A 504 -15.72 -3.65 -13.93
C LEU A 504 -15.83 -3.54 -15.45
N TYR A 505 -15.96 -4.66 -16.18
CA TYR A 505 -15.81 -4.70 -17.64
C TYR A 505 -16.92 -3.93 -18.38
N PRO A 506 -18.21 -4.01 -18.00
CA PRO A 506 -19.28 -3.19 -18.60
C PRO A 506 -19.11 -1.67 -18.41
N SER A 507 -18.19 -1.24 -17.53
CA SER A 507 -17.93 0.16 -17.19
C SER A 507 -16.64 0.71 -17.85
N LEU A 508 -15.90 -0.12 -18.59
CA LEU A 508 -14.69 0.27 -19.31
C LEU A 508 -15.04 0.91 -20.66
N LYS A 509 -14.39 2.03 -20.97
CA LYS A 509 -14.44 2.69 -22.29
C LYS A 509 -13.07 2.60 -22.93
N VAL A 510 -13.01 2.00 -24.12
CA VAL A 510 -11.76 1.89 -24.86
C VAL A 510 -11.49 3.20 -25.61
N GLY A 511 -10.33 3.81 -25.40
CA GLY A 511 -10.00 5.12 -25.94
C GLY A 511 -8.58 5.58 -25.65
N THR A 512 -8.06 6.42 -26.55
CA THR A 512 -6.70 7.00 -26.48
C THR A 512 -6.69 8.45 -26.01
N SER A 513 -7.86 9.01 -25.65
CA SER A 513 -8.10 10.37 -25.15
C SER A 513 -7.12 10.80 -24.05
N TRP A 514 -6.83 9.90 -23.11
CA TRP A 514 -5.94 10.11 -21.98
C TRP A 514 -4.51 10.49 -22.36
N LYS A 515 -4.05 10.14 -23.58
CA LYS A 515 -2.72 10.49 -24.09
C LYS A 515 -2.56 11.99 -24.39
N ASN A 516 -3.66 12.74 -24.37
CA ASN A 516 -3.69 14.20 -24.45
C ASN A 516 -3.62 14.88 -23.06
N TYR A 517 -3.67 14.13 -21.95
CA TYR A 517 -3.46 14.71 -20.63
C TYR A 517 -2.01 15.18 -20.47
N PRO A 518 -1.76 16.37 -19.90
CA PRO A 518 -0.42 16.83 -19.58
C PRO A 518 0.37 15.80 -18.74
N ASP A 519 1.67 15.72 -18.97
CA ASP A 519 2.56 14.86 -18.18
C ASP A 519 2.57 15.30 -16.71
N VAL A 520 2.29 14.37 -15.80
CA VAL A 520 2.10 14.67 -14.37
C VAL A 520 3.38 15.17 -13.73
N THR A 521 4.52 14.54 -14.06
CA THR A 521 5.82 14.87 -13.47
C THR A 521 6.26 16.30 -13.82
N SER A 522 6.08 16.73 -15.08
CA SER A 522 6.43 18.11 -15.50
C SER A 522 5.36 19.15 -15.14
N THR A 523 4.08 18.77 -15.03
CA THR A 523 3.01 19.71 -14.60
C THR A 523 3.10 20.05 -13.11
N PHE A 524 3.57 19.09 -12.30
CA PHE A 524 3.77 19.20 -10.85
C PHE A 524 5.20 18.79 -10.44
N GLU A 525 6.17 19.44 -11.08
CA GLU A 525 7.62 19.23 -10.93
C GLU A 525 8.08 19.03 -9.48
N THR A 526 7.71 19.94 -8.57
CA THR A 526 8.21 19.96 -7.18
C THR A 526 7.20 19.44 -6.16
N THR A 527 7.70 18.89 -5.05
CA THR A 527 6.89 18.45 -3.89
C THR A 527 5.91 19.54 -3.42
N GLY A 528 6.34 20.81 -3.39
CA GLY A 528 5.47 21.94 -3.06
C GLY A 528 4.32 22.14 -4.05
N SER A 529 4.59 22.00 -5.35
CA SER A 529 3.55 22.08 -6.38
C SER A 529 2.52 20.94 -6.28
N VAL A 530 2.95 19.74 -5.86
CA VAL A 530 2.07 18.59 -5.57
C VAL A 530 1.20 18.85 -4.34
N VAL A 531 1.78 19.30 -3.22
CA VAL A 531 1.01 19.64 -2.01
C VAL A 531 0.01 20.77 -2.30
N ALA A 532 0.38 21.78 -3.11
CA ALA A 532 -0.51 22.84 -3.54
C ALA A 532 -1.65 22.33 -4.44
N ALA A 533 -1.36 21.43 -5.39
CA ALA A 533 -2.36 20.80 -6.26
C ALA A 533 -3.38 19.95 -5.47
N LEU A 534 -2.92 19.21 -4.46
CA LEU A 534 -3.77 18.44 -3.54
C LEU A 534 -4.54 19.31 -2.52
N SER A 535 -4.29 20.63 -2.49
CA SER A 535 -4.87 21.57 -1.52
C SER A 535 -5.74 22.66 -2.15
N THR A 536 -5.78 22.79 -3.48
CA THR A 536 -6.41 23.94 -4.15
C THR A 536 -7.45 23.48 -5.17
N TYR A 537 -8.72 23.66 -4.82
CA TYR A 537 -9.85 23.43 -5.72
C TYR A 537 -10.23 24.75 -6.38
N SER A 538 -10.75 24.69 -7.60
CA SER A 538 -11.66 25.72 -8.09
C SER A 538 -12.99 25.48 -7.38
N ASP A 539 -13.41 26.43 -6.56
CA ASP A 539 -14.74 26.45 -5.95
C ASP A 539 -15.82 26.82 -6.99
#